data_AF-A0A2T1EZE1-F1
#
_entry.id   AF-A0A2T1EZE1-F1
#
_cell.length_a   1.000
_cell.length_b   1.000
_cell.length_c   1.000
_cell.angle_alpha   90.00
_cell.angle_beta   90.00
_cell.angle_gamma   90.00
#
_symmetry.space_group_name_H-M   'P 1'
#
loop_
_entity.id
_entity.type
_entity.pdbx_description
1 polymer ?
#
loop_
_entity_poly.entity_id
_entity_poly.type
_entity_poly.pdbx_seq_one_letter_code
_entity_poly.pdbx_strand_id
1 'polypeptide(L)' 'MTLISTIVGKALATGYLTVEAEEQLRQQLQMTKYGLEDFEAFITLQKEVMEGRVRHQALELLRSSRCSATA' A
#
# COMPACT_ATOMS: atom_id res chain seq x y z
N MET A 1 17.79 -6.04 5.56
CA MET A 1 17.41 -5.87 4.14
C MET A 1 15.92 -6.13 4.04
N THR A 2 15.09 -5.13 4.33
CA THR A 2 13.64 -5.28 4.28
C THR A 2 13.22 -4.89 2.86
N LEU A 3 13.01 -5.89 2.00
CA LEU A 3 12.63 -5.67 0.61
C LEU A 3 11.16 -5.26 0.54
N ILE A 4 10.84 -4.25 -0.28
CA ILE A 4 9.49 -3.78 -0.56
C ILE A 4 8.61 -4.96 -1.00
N SER A 5 9.18 -5.87 -1.80
CA SER A 5 8.53 -7.11 -2.24
C SER A 5 8.04 -8.01 -1.08
N THR A 6 8.75 -8.06 0.05
CA THR A 6 8.31 -8.83 1.24
C THR A 6 7.12 -8.18 1.94
N ILE A 7 7.10 -6.85 2.03
CA ILE A 7 6.01 -6.09 2.68
C ILE A 7 4.75 -6.20 1.82
N VAL A 8 4.90 -5.99 0.50
CA VAL A 8 3.84 -6.18 -0.49
C VAL A 8 3.30 -7.60 -0.45
N GLY A 9 4.18 -8.61 -0.47
CA GLY A 9 3.78 -10.02 -0.47
C GLY A 9 2.98 -10.40 0.78
N LYS A 10 3.36 -9.89 1.95
CA LYS A 10 2.57 -10.06 3.17
C LYS A 10 1.22 -9.35 3.09
N ALA A 11 1.17 -8.12 2.58
CA ALA A 11 -0.07 -7.38 2.46
C ALA A 11 -1.04 -8.05 1.48
N LEU A 12 -0.53 -8.57 0.36
CA LEU A 12 -1.28 -9.35 -0.62
C LEU A 12 -1.79 -10.67 -0.01
N ALA A 13 -0.94 -11.41 0.70
CA ALA A 13 -1.33 -12.66 1.35
C ALA A 13 -2.36 -12.46 2.47
N THR A 14 -2.28 -11.34 3.19
CA THR A 14 -3.21 -11.01 4.28
C THR A 14 -4.48 -10.32 3.75
N GLY A 15 -4.46 -9.82 2.51
CA GLY A 15 -5.53 -8.99 1.93
C GLY A 15 -5.71 -7.64 2.65
N TYR A 16 -4.73 -7.20 3.44
CA TYR A 16 -4.80 -5.98 4.23
C TYR A 16 -3.48 -5.21 4.17
N LEU A 17 -3.56 -3.96 3.75
CA LEU A 17 -2.44 -3.02 3.70
C LEU A 17 -2.67 -1.92 4.75
N THR A 18 -1.73 -1.75 5.67
CA THR A 18 -1.74 -0.65 6.63
C THR A 18 -1.07 0.59 6.02
N VAL A 19 -1.49 1.77 6.49
CA VAL A 19 -0.88 3.06 6.06
C VAL A 19 0.61 3.09 6.39
N GLU A 20 1.00 2.54 7.54
CA GLU A 20 2.42 2.41 7.93
C GLU A 20 3.22 1.59 6.92
N ALA A 21 2.68 0.47 6.43
CA ALA A 21 3.34 -0.36 5.42
C ALA A 21 3.50 0.39 4.08
N GLU A 22 2.47 1.12 3.65
CA GLU A 22 2.55 1.97 2.45
C GLU A 22 3.54 3.12 2.61
N GLU A 23 3.59 3.76 3.79
CA GLU A 23 4.53 4.84 4.06
C GLU A 23 5.97 4.32 4.08
N GLN A 24 6.22 3.16 4.68
CA GLN A 24 7.51 2.48 4.61
C GLN A 24 7.89 2.12 3.17
N LEU A 25 6.94 1.61 2.38
CA LEU A 25 7.12 1.37 0.94
C LEU A 25 7.54 2.66 0.22
N ARG A 26 6.82 3.76 0.43
CA ARG A 26 7.11 5.08 -0.16
C ARG A 26 8.47 5.62 0.25
N GLN A 27 8.86 5.46 1.51
CA GLN A 27 10.16 5.92 2.00
C GLN A 27 11.29 5.09 1.39
N GLN A 28 11.11 3.77 1.27
CA GLN A 28 12.08 2.88 0.61
C GLN A 28 12.21 3.19 -0.90
N LEU A 29 11.09 3.44 -1.59
CA LEU A 29 11.05 3.90 -2.99
C LEU A 29 11.79 5.24 -3.19
N GLN A 30 11.80 6.13 -2.20
CA GLN A 30 12.46 7.43 -2.29
C GLN A 30 13.94 7.41 -1.93
N MET A 31 14.37 6.53 -1.02
CA MET A 31 15.72 6.59 -0.45
C MET A 31 16.82 5.94 -1.30
N THR A 32 16.51 4.99 -2.17
CA THR A 32 17.56 4.25 -2.90
C THR A 32 17.02 3.74 -4.21
N LYS A 33 17.89 3.51 -5.22
CA LYS A 33 17.56 2.78 -6.45
C LYS A 33 16.78 1.51 -6.12
N TYR A 34 15.45 1.59 -6.13
CA TYR A 34 14.59 0.44 -5.91
C TYR A 34 14.70 -0.43 -7.16
N GLY A 35 14.82 -1.73 -6.95
CA GLY A 35 14.86 -2.68 -8.06
C GLY A 35 13.55 -2.63 -8.84
N LEU A 36 13.59 -2.95 -10.13
CA LEU A 36 12.39 -3.18 -10.93
C LEU A 36 11.41 -4.15 -10.22
N GLU A 37 11.95 -5.14 -9.51
CA GLU A 37 11.19 -6.09 -8.69
C GLU A 37 10.34 -5.42 -7.59
N ASP A 38 10.88 -4.41 -6.91
CA ASP A 38 10.15 -3.68 -5.88
C ASP A 38 9.07 -2.77 -6.49
N PHE A 39 9.32 -2.23 -7.69
CA PHE A 39 8.35 -1.43 -8.43
C PHE A 39 7.18 -2.29 -8.96
N GLU A 40 7.47 -3.46 -9.54
CA GLU A 40 6.45 -4.41 -10.00
C GLU A 40 5.59 -4.93 -8.86
N ALA A 41 6.20 -5.22 -7.70
CA ALA A 41 5.46 -5.57 -6.50
C ALA A 41 4.51 -4.43 -6.09
N PHE A 42 4.99 -3.19 -6.06
CA PHE A 42 4.17 -2.03 -5.72
C PHE A 42 3.01 -1.80 -6.71
N ILE A 43 3.26 -1.89 -8.01
CA ILE A 43 2.23 -1.79 -9.05
C ILE A 43 1.16 -2.87 -8.86
N THR A 44 1.59 -4.10 -8.58
CA THR A 44 0.68 -5.23 -8.33
C THR A 44 -0.19 -4.98 -7.10
N LEU A 45 0.41 -4.49 -6.01
CA LEU A 45 -0.31 -4.12 -4.79
C LEU A 45 -1.35 -3.03 -5.05
N GLN A 46 -0.97 -1.96 -5.76
CA GLN A 46 -1.89 -0.87 -6.10
C GLN A 46 -3.06 -1.37 -6.95
N LYS A 47 -2.81 -2.29 -7.89
CA LYS A 47 -3.86 -2.92 -8.71
C LYS A 47 -4.82 -3.76 -7.85
N GLU A 48 -4.30 -4.57 -6.94
CA GLU A 48 -5.11 -5.42 -6.05
C GLU A 48 -5.93 -4.59 -5.05
N VAL A 49 -5.39 -3.45 -4.60
CA VAL A 49 -6.12 -2.45 -3.81
C VAL A 49 -7.24 -1.81 -4.65
N MET A 50 -6.97 -1.43 -5.91
CA MET A 50 -7.97 -0.88 -6.82
C MET A 50 -9.07 -1.90 -7.18
N GLU A 51 -8.73 -3.16 -7.34
CA GLU A 51 -9.68 -4.26 -7.55
C GLU A 51 -10.46 -4.62 -6.26
N GLY A 52 -10.11 -4.02 -5.13
CA GLY A 52 -10.78 -4.25 -3.84
C GLY A 52 -10.45 -5.60 -3.20
N ARG A 53 -9.44 -6.31 -3.70
CA ARG A 53 -8.93 -7.57 -3.12
C ARG A 53 -8.09 -7.32 -1.87
N VAL A 54 -7.40 -6.17 -1.83
CA VAL A 54 -6.65 -5.71 -0.67
C VAL A 54 -7.37 -4.54 -0.04
N ARG A 55 -7.78 -4.68 1.22
CA ARG A 55 -8.30 -3.58 2.01
C ARG A 55 -7.16 -2.69 2.45
N HIS A 56 -7.25 -1.43 2.06
CA HIS A 56 -6.25 -0.43 2.43
C HIS A 56 -6.79 0.43 3.56
N GLN A 57 -6.07 0.47 4.69
CA GLN A 57 -6.46 1.27 5.87
C GLN A 57 -6.62 2.77 5.52
N ALA A 58 -5.86 3.27 4.53
CA ALA A 58 -6.03 4.63 4.02
C ALA A 58 -7.45 4.89 3.49
N LEU A 59 -8.09 3.90 2.85
CA LEU A 59 -9.44 4.04 2.30
C LEU A 59 -10.51 4.12 3.39
N GLU A 60 -10.28 3.44 4.51
CA GLU A 60 -11.14 3.47 5.70
C GLU A 60 -11.04 4.81 6.42
N LEU A 61 -9.82 5.35 6.55
CA LEU A 61 -9.59 6.71 7.04
C LEU A 61 -10.18 7.78 6.10
N LEU A 62 -10.04 7.63 4.79
CA LEU A 62 -10.66 8.50 3.77
C LEU A 62 -12.19 8.41 3.78
N ARG A 63 -12.76 7.22 4.01
CA ARG A 63 -14.22 7.07 4.19
C ARG A 63 -14.71 7.75 5.46
N SER A 64 -13.95 7.62 6.55
CA SER A 64 -14.27 8.25 7.83
C SER A 64 -14.17 9.78 7.77
N SER A 65 -13.22 10.32 7.00
CA SER A 65 -13.05 11.77 6.81
C SER A 65 -13.98 12.39 5.77
N ARG A 66 -14.55 11.61 4.83
CA ARG A 66 -15.56 12.11 3.89
C ARG A 66 -16.96 12.32 4.49
N CYS A 67 -17.21 11.90 5.73
CA CYS A 67 -18.49 12.15 6.42
C CYS A 67 -18.61 13.52 7.10
N SER A 68 -17.61 14.41 7.01
CA SER A 68 -17.70 15.76 7.59
C SER A 68 -17.91 16.89 6.58
N ALA A 69 -18.19 16.60 5.31
CA ALA A 69 -18.35 17.61 4.26
C ALA A 69 -19.66 17.47 3.48
N THR A 70 -20.78 17.34 4.20
CA THR A 70 -22.11 17.72 3.70
C THR A 70 -22.91 18.29 4.88
N ALA A 71 -22.78 19.58 5.14
CA ALA A 71 -23.69 20.35 5.98
C ALA A 71 -23.87 21.73 5.34
#